data_AF-A0A1F9ZG16-F1
#
_entry.id   AF-A0A1F9ZG16-F1
#
_cell.length_a   1.000
_cell.length_b   1.000
_cell.length_c   1.000
_cell.angle_alpha   90.00
_cell.angle_beta   90.00
_cell.angle_gamma   90.00
#
_symmetry.space_group_name_H-M   'P 1'
#
loop_
_entity.id
_entity.type
_entity.pdbx_description
1 polymer ?
#
loop_
_entity_poly.entity_id
_entity_poly.type
_entity_poly.pdbx_seq_one_letter_code
_entity_poly.pdbx_strand_id
1 'polypeptide(L)'
;MGHGPFESLKYAVGIRGPGEVVRARVEIHLKKGVADPEGDNVLKALKLLGFQSVSAVRSIKVFEIDIGERSRAGAQTAVEEMCRKLLANPVIHDYRIRVESPKAPPRVRKRSARR
;
A
#
# COMPACT_ATOMS: atom_id res chain seq x y z
N MET A 1 20.99 -6.65 24.40
CA MET A 1 21.09 -8.03 23.88
C MET A 1 19.69 -8.52 23.60
N GLY A 2 19.45 -9.05 22.40
CA GLY A 2 18.14 -9.60 21.99
C GLY A 2 17.62 -9.02 20.67
N HIS A 3 18.41 -9.08 19.59
CA HIS A 3 17.87 -8.93 18.23
C HIS A 3 16.99 -10.16 17.96
N GLY A 4 15.69 -9.91 17.72
CA GLY A 4 14.73 -10.99 17.48
C GLY A 4 14.99 -11.68 16.14
N PRO A 5 14.62 -12.97 16.01
CA PRO A 5 14.91 -13.81 14.84
C PRO A 5 14.30 -13.31 13.52
N PHE A 6 13.44 -12.30 13.57
CA PHE A 6 12.79 -11.69 12.39
C PHE A 6 13.58 -10.52 11.77
N GLU A 7 14.56 -9.96 12.47
CA GLU A 7 15.34 -8.83 11.95
C GLU A 7 16.38 -9.29 10.91
N SER A 8 16.93 -10.49 11.10
CA SER A 8 17.87 -11.14 10.16
C SER A 8 17.20 -11.55 8.84
N LEU A 9 15.89 -11.79 8.84
CA LEU A 9 15.14 -12.18 7.64
C LEU A 9 14.96 -11.02 6.65
N LYS A 10 15.10 -9.76 7.10
CA LYS A 10 15.11 -8.58 6.23
C LYS A 10 16.33 -8.55 5.32
N TYR A 11 17.48 -9.05 5.79
CA TYR A 11 18.75 -9.01 5.06
C TYR A 11 18.90 -10.14 4.03
N ALA A 12 18.23 -11.28 4.24
CA ALA A 12 18.27 -12.43 3.34
C ALA A 12 17.47 -12.21 2.03
N VAL A 13 16.51 -11.28 2.02
CA VAL A 13 15.68 -10.93 0.86
C VAL A 13 16.20 -9.66 0.18
N GLY A 14 17.52 -9.46 0.05
CA GLY A 14 18.08 -8.36 -0.75
C GLY A 14 17.62 -6.93 -0.41
N ILE A 15 16.97 -6.71 0.74
CA ILE A 15 16.53 -5.39 1.18
C ILE A 15 17.78 -4.70 1.72
N ARG A 16 18.43 -3.93 0.85
CA ARG A 16 19.52 -3.02 1.23
C ARG A 16 19.04 -2.18 2.43
N GLY A 17 19.95 -1.88 3.36
CA GLY A 17 19.71 -1.01 4.53
C GLY A 17 19.13 0.36 4.12
N PRO A 18 18.86 1.29 5.07
CA PRO A 18 18.00 2.47 4.88
C PRO A 18 18.55 3.45 3.84
N GLY A 19 18.47 3.07 2.57
CA GLY A 19 18.61 3.92 1.42
C GLY A 19 17.31 4.69 1.25
N GLU A 20 17.34 5.68 0.38
CA GLU A 20 16.13 6.38 -0.05
C GLU A 20 15.09 5.34 -0.48
N VAL A 21 13.98 5.29 0.25
CA VAL A 21 12.84 4.44 -0.07
C VAL A 21 11.81 5.30 -0.77
N VAL A 22 11.34 4.80 -1.92
CA VAL A 22 10.23 5.38 -2.64
C VAL A 22 8.97 4.67 -2.17
N ARG A 23 7.97 5.42 -1.72
CA ARG A 23 6.68 4.86 -1.32
C ARG A 23 5.70 4.94 -2.47
N ALA A 24 5.01 3.84 -2.75
CA ALA A 24 3.91 3.80 -3.68
C ALA A 24 2.61 3.43 -2.97
N ARG A 25 1.53 4.10 -3.36
CA ARG A 25 0.16 3.78 -2.97
C ARG A 25 -0.58 3.28 -4.20
N VAL A 26 -1.10 2.06 -4.13
CA VAL A 26 -1.90 1.44 -5.19
C VAL A 26 -3.32 1.29 -4.69
N GLU A 27 -4.28 1.88 -5.40
CA GLU A 27 -5.70 1.67 -5.17
C GLU A 27 -6.25 0.70 -6.21
N ILE A 28 -6.92 -0.35 -5.76
CA ILE A 28 -7.62 -1.33 -6.59
C ILE A 28 -9.12 -1.10 -6.44
N HIS A 29 -9.78 -0.87 -7.57
CA HIS A 29 -11.21 -0.58 -7.68
C HIS A 29 -11.89 -1.66 -8.52
N LEU A 30 -13.11 -2.06 -8.17
CA LEU A 30 -13.95 -2.89 -9.05
C LEU A 30 -14.35 -2.10 -10.30
N LYS A 31 -14.24 -2.73 -11.47
CA LYS A 31 -14.67 -2.17 -12.75
C LYS A 31 -16.16 -1.82 -12.74
N LYS A 32 -16.55 -0.85 -13.59
CA LYS A 32 -17.96 -0.50 -13.77
C LYS A 32 -18.76 -1.74 -14.20
N GLY A 33 -19.88 -1.99 -13.52
CA GLY A 33 -20.75 -3.14 -13.78
C GLY A 33 -20.41 -4.40 -12.99
N VAL A 34 -19.27 -4.43 -12.28
CA VAL A 34 -18.97 -5.49 -11.32
C VAL A 34 -19.64 -5.16 -9.99
N ALA A 35 -20.38 -6.11 -9.44
CA ALA A 35 -21.07 -5.95 -8.16
C ALA A 35 -20.06 -5.81 -7.01
N ASP A 36 -20.39 -4.95 -6.05
CA ASP A 36 -19.64 -4.72 -4.81
C ASP A 36 -20.53 -5.04 -3.60
N PRO A 37 -20.72 -6.34 -3.27
CA PRO A 37 -21.60 -6.74 -2.17
C PRO A 37 -21.20 -6.15 -0.81
N GLU A 38 -19.90 -5.90 -0.60
CA GLU A 38 -19.39 -5.29 0.62
C GLU A 38 -19.84 -3.84 0.74
N GLY A 39 -19.62 -3.04 -0.31
CA GLY A 39 -20.08 -1.66 -0.38
C GLY A 39 -21.59 -1.55 -0.18
N ASP A 40 -22.37 -2.41 -0.83
CA ASP A 40 -23.83 -2.44 -0.70
C ASP A 40 -24.29 -2.76 0.73
N ASN A 41 -23.62 -3.70 1.41
CA ASN A 41 -23.94 -4.04 2.78
C ASN A 41 -23.57 -2.91 3.75
N VAL A 42 -22.44 -2.24 3.55
CA VAL A 42 -22.05 -1.07 4.36
C VAL A 42 -23.04 0.07 4.14
N LEU A 43 -23.48 0.34 2.91
CA LEU A 43 -24.51 1.34 2.63
C LEU A 43 -25.80 1.07 3.40
N LYS A 44 -26.29 -0.17 3.37
CA LYS A 44 -27.49 -0.57 4.13
C LYS A 44 -27.30 -0.35 5.63
N ALA A 45 -26.16 -0.75 6.18
CA ALA A 45 -25.85 -0.54 7.59
C ALA A 45 -25.84 0.95 7.97
N LEU A 46 -25.21 1.81 7.15
CA LEU A 46 -25.20 3.25 7.37
C LEU A 46 -26.62 3.85 7.35
N LYS A 47 -27.48 3.41 6.43
CA LYS A 47 -28.88 3.84 6.39
C LYS A 47 -29.65 3.40 7.63
N LEU A 48 -29.45 2.17 8.12
CA LEU A 48 -30.08 1.70 9.36
C LEU A 48 -29.64 2.51 10.59
N LEU A 49 -28.40 3.01 10.59
CA LEU A 49 -27.88 3.88 11.64
C LEU A 49 -28.35 5.35 11.52
N GLY A 50 -29.22 5.68 10.56
CA GLY A 50 -29.81 7.00 10.40
C GLY A 50 -29.09 7.93 9.41
N PHE A 51 -28.01 7.48 8.75
CA PHE A 51 -27.29 8.28 7.76
C PHE A 51 -27.98 8.25 6.38
N GLN A 52 -29.18 8.81 6.29
CA GLN A 52 -30.02 8.76 5.08
C GLN A 52 -29.44 9.53 3.87
N SER A 53 -28.55 10.49 4.11
CA SER A 53 -27.89 11.28 3.06
C SER A 53 -26.83 10.51 2.27
N VAL A 54 -26.41 9.33 2.74
CA VAL A 54 -25.41 8.51 2.03
C VAL A 54 -26.09 7.82 0.84
N SER A 55 -25.68 8.21 -0.37
CA SER A 55 -26.26 7.70 -1.61
C SER A 55 -25.57 6.43 -2.12
N ALA A 56 -24.27 6.28 -1.88
CA ALA A 56 -23.48 5.14 -2.32
C ALA A 56 -22.26 4.90 -1.42
N VAL A 57 -21.82 3.65 -1.35
CA VAL A 57 -20.56 3.24 -0.73
C VAL A 57 -19.84 2.32 -1.73
N ARG A 58 -18.52 2.45 -1.82
CA ARG A 58 -17.67 1.56 -2.63
C ARG A 58 -16.53 1.05 -1.78
N SER A 59 -16.35 -0.27 -1.76
CA SER A 59 -15.18 -0.92 -1.19
C SER A 59 -14.03 -0.82 -2.19
N ILE A 60 -12.84 -0.52 -1.68
CA ILE A 60 -11.60 -0.48 -2.46
C ILE A 60 -10.49 -1.14 -1.65
N LYS A 61 -9.50 -1.69 -2.33
CA LYS A 61 -8.30 -2.22 -1.67
C LYS A 61 -7.13 -1.29 -1.91
N VAL A 62 -6.39 -0.95 -0.85
CA VAL A 62 -5.22 -0.08 -0.93
C VAL A 62 -3.98 -0.85 -0.50
N PHE A 63 -2.93 -0.81 -1.31
CA PHE A 63 -1.60 -1.29 -0.95
C PHE A 63 -0.66 -0.10 -0.78
N GLU A 64 0.05 -0.06 0.35
CA GLU A 64 1.18 0.86 0.57
C GLU A 64 2.47 0.04 0.50
N ILE A 65 3.34 0.40 -0.46
CA ILE A 65 4.51 -0.39 -0.84
C ILE A 65 5.74 0.49 -0.70
N ASP A 66 6.68 0.07 0.14
CA ASP A 66 8.02 0.66 0.21
C ASP A 66 8.93 -0.04 -0.81
N ILE A 67 9.53 0.75 -1.70
CA ILE A 67 10.29 0.25 -2.85
C ILE A 67 11.74 0.71 -2.68
N GLY A 68 12.67 -0.25 -2.76
CA GLY A 68 14.11 0.00 -2.72
C GLY A 68 14.70 0.60 -4.01
N GLU A 69 13.87 1.30 -4.79
CA GLU A 69 14.27 1.97 -6.03
C GLU A 69 14.72 3.40 -5.74
N ARG A 70 15.75 3.85 -6.44
CA ARG A 70 16.34 5.19 -6.24
C ARG A 70 15.62 6.29 -7.02
N SER A 71 14.77 5.91 -7.97
CA SER A 71 14.05 6.86 -8.83
C SER A 71 12.56 6.59 -8.79
N ARG A 72 11.77 7.68 -8.89
CA ARG A 72 10.32 7.61 -9.04
C ARG A 72 9.91 6.81 -10.28
N ALA A 73 10.64 6.96 -11.38
CA ALA A 73 10.35 6.26 -12.63
C ALA A 73 10.53 4.74 -12.50
N GLY A 74 11.65 4.29 -11.92
CA GLY A 74 11.89 2.87 -11.66
C GLY A 74 10.84 2.26 -10.72
N ALA A 75 10.51 2.99 -9.65
CA ALA A 75 9.45 2.59 -8.73
C ALA A 75 8.08 2.48 -9.42
N GLN A 76 7.73 3.44 -10.29
CA GLN A 76 6.49 3.41 -11.06
C GLN A 76 6.40 2.15 -11.94
N THR A 77 7.43 1.87 -12.73
CA THR A 77 7.48 0.68 -13.60
C THR A 77 7.38 -0.61 -12.80
N ALA A 78 8.09 -0.71 -11.67
CA ALA A 78 8.04 -1.89 -10.81
C ALA A 78 6.61 -2.14 -10.26
N VAL A 79 5.93 -1.09 -9.80
CA VAL A 79 4.57 -1.20 -9.24
C VAL A 79 3.54 -1.52 -10.32
N GLU A 80 3.70 -0.98 -11.53
CA GLU A 80 2.85 -1.34 -12.67
C GLU A 80 2.94 -2.84 -12.98
N GLU A 81 4.14 -3.39 -12.99
CA GLU A 81 4.35 -4.84 -13.18
C GLU A 81 3.75 -5.67 -12.03
N MET A 82 3.87 -5.21 -10.78
CA MET A 82 3.20 -5.85 -9.63
C MET A 82 1.67 -5.86 -9.80
N CYS A 83 1.09 -4.75 -10.26
CA CYS A 83 -0.35 -4.65 -10.50
C CYS A 83 -0.81 -5.64 -11.56
N ARG A 84 -0.10 -5.71 -12.69
CA ARG A 84 -0.42 -6.62 -13.80
C ARG A 84 -0.29 -8.09 -13.43
N LYS A 85 0.75 -8.44 -12.65
CA LYS A 85 1.06 -9.84 -12.34
C LYS A 85 0.28 -10.39 -11.15
N LEU A 86 -0.14 -9.54 -10.21
CA LEU A 86 -0.68 -10.01 -8.94
C LEU A 86 -1.75 -9.12 -8.33
N LEU A 87 -1.50 -7.82 -8.17
CA LEU A 87 -2.34 -7.00 -7.28
C LEU A 87 -3.74 -6.73 -7.86
N ALA A 88 -3.87 -6.74 -9.20
CA ALA A 88 -5.14 -6.53 -9.88
C ALA A 88 -5.49 -7.73 -10.76
N ASN A 89 -6.79 -8.07 -10.79
CA ASN A 89 -7.31 -8.99 -11.78
C ASN A 89 -7.82 -8.15 -12.97
N PRO A 90 -7.25 -8.27 -14.18
CA PRO A 90 -7.58 -7.41 -15.30
C PRO A 90 -9.03 -7.54 -15.78
N VAL A 91 -9.73 -8.63 -15.44
CA VAL A 91 -11.13 -8.84 -15.84
C VAL A 91 -12.07 -7.97 -15.01
N ILE A 92 -11.80 -7.83 -13.70
CA ILE A 92 -12.75 -7.25 -12.74
C ILE A 92 -12.23 -6.01 -12.01
N HIS A 93 -10.94 -5.70 -12.09
CA HIS A 93 -10.32 -4.59 -11.38
C HIS A 93 -9.74 -3.54 -12.33
N ASP A 94 -9.89 -2.27 -11.95
CA ASP A 94 -9.05 -1.15 -12.36
C ASP A 94 -8.11 -0.77 -11.22
N TYR A 95 -6.98 -0.12 -11.52
CA TYR A 95 -6.07 0.34 -10.48
C TYR A 95 -5.51 1.75 -10.75
N ARG A 96 -5.15 2.44 -9.68
CA ARG A 96 -4.47 3.74 -9.70
C ARG A 96 -3.21 3.66 -8.87
N ILE A 97 -2.10 4.15 -9.43
CA ILE A 97 -0.79 4.17 -8.78
C ILE A 97 -0.43 5.62 -8.47
N ARG A 98 0.00 5.87 -7.23
CA ARG A 98 0.64 7.12 -6.82
C ARG A 98 1.99 6.79 -6.22
N VAL A 99 3.05 7.28 -6.85
CA VAL A 99 4.41 7.16 -6.31
C VAL A 99 4.80 8.49 -5.69
N GLU A 100 5.20 8.44 -4.42
CA GLU A 100 5.69 9.58 -3.66
C GLU A 100 7.20 9.74 -3.84
N SER A 101 7.71 10.96 -3.66
CA SER A 101 9.15 11.21 -3.71
C SER A 101 9.86 10.46 -2.57
N PRO A 102 11.12 10.05 -2.77
CA PRO A 102 11.84 9.31 -1.74
C PRO A 102 11.85 10.08 -0.43
N LYS A 103 11.46 9.42 0.66
CA LYS A 103 11.54 10.01 1.99
C LYS A 103 12.83 9.53 2.63
N ALA A 104 13.62 10.48 3.14
CA ALA A 104 14.80 10.12 3.93
C ALA A 104 14.39 9.18 5.07
N PRO A 105 15.14 8.11 5.32
CA PRO A 105 14.80 7.15 6.36
C PRO A 105 14.66 7.86 7.71
N PRO A 106 13.73 7.42 8.59
CA PRO A 106 13.62 7.98 9.91
C PRO A 106 14.97 7.87 10.62
N ARG A 107 15.55 9.02 11.00
CA ARG A 107 16.83 9.06 11.70
C ARG A 107 16.67 8.34 13.03
N VAL A 108 17.16 7.12 13.13
CA VAL A 108 17.29 6.42 14.41
C VAL A 108 18.30 7.21 15.24
N ARG A 109 17.81 8.03 16.18
CA ARG A 109 18.64 8.65 17.21
C ARG A 109 19.28 7.50 17.99
N LYS A 110 20.58 7.23 17.76
CA LYS A 110 21.37 6.42 18.68
C LYS A 110 21.27 7.10 20.05
N ARG A 111 20.55 6.49 21.00
CA ARG A 111 20.63 6.90 22.41
C ARG A 111 22.10 6.70 22.79
N SER A 112 22.82 7.81 22.94
CA SER A 112 24.13 7.84 23.56
C SER A 112 24.01 7.14 24.91
N ALA A 113 24.75 6.05 25.09
CA ALA A 113 25.04 5.52 26.40
C ALA A 113 25.67 6.66 27.22
N ARG A 114 24.89 7.26 28.14
CA ARG A 114 25.46 8.09 29.19
C ARG A 114 26.00 7.13 30.25
N ARG A 115 27.28 7.37 30.54
CA ARG A 115 28.12 6.81 31.60
C ARG A 115 27.40 6.66 32.93
#